data_AF-A0A293LW97-F1
#
_entry.id   AF-A0A293LW97-F1
#
_cell.length_a   1.000
_cell.length_b   1.000
_cell.length_c   1.000
_cell.angle_alpha   90.00
_cell.angle_beta   90.00
_cell.angle_gamma   90.00
#
_symmetry.space_group_name_H-M   'P 1'
#
loop_
_entity.id
_entity.type
_entity.pdbx_description
1 polymer ?
#
loop_
_entity_poly.entity_id
_entity_poly.type
_entity_poly.pdbx_seq_one_letter_code
_entity_poly.pdbx_strand_id
1 'polypeptide(L)'
;MNQQILDALRKKSYWYRKHKGHPSNISFSTNFRYFRNLATKLIRKQKMDYYSNLLLQSQLSPRQSWAVINSVTKSAKQKDVLPADLGSTEDLCYSFNRYFSSVANLLASDFDNDLSAFRESLSMPSLPNCFYMSSISESEIVTTVRHLENNVAVGHDGISVHALKTC
;
A
#
# COMPACT_ATOMS: atom_id res chain seq x y z
N MET A 1 -21.35 2.31 -15.71
CA MET A 1 -20.29 3.13 -15.06
C MET A 1 -19.18 3.52 -16.03
N ASN A 2 -18.63 2.58 -16.83
CA ASN A 2 -17.58 2.86 -17.82
C ASN A 2 -17.97 3.90 -18.90
N GLN A 3 -19.26 4.02 -19.23
CA GLN A 3 -19.76 4.95 -20.24
C GLN A 3 -19.50 6.42 -19.86
N GLN A 4 -19.61 6.78 -18.58
CA GLN A 4 -19.30 8.13 -18.10
C GLN A 4 -17.81 8.48 -18.27
N ILE A 5 -16.91 7.51 -18.07
CA ILE A 5 -15.47 7.68 -18.33
C ILE A 5 -15.24 7.92 -19.81
N LEU A 6 -15.84 7.11 -20.68
CA LEU A 6 -15.71 7.24 -22.14
C LEU A 6 -16.22 8.60 -22.61
N ASP A 7 -17.34 9.08 -22.09
CA ASP A 7 -17.89 10.38 -22.45
C ASP A 7 -17.02 11.54 -21.96
N ALA A 8 -16.46 11.44 -20.74
CA ALA A 8 -15.48 12.41 -20.24
C ALA A 8 -14.20 12.43 -21.10
N LEU A 9 -13.72 11.27 -21.55
CA LEU A 9 -12.56 11.15 -22.44
C LEU A 9 -12.84 11.72 -23.83
N ARG A 10 -14.03 11.46 -24.41
CA ARG A 10 -14.47 12.05 -25.67
C ARG A 10 -14.51 13.58 -25.58
N LYS A 11 -15.10 14.11 -24.51
CA LYS A 11 -15.14 15.57 -24.25
C LYS A 11 -13.74 16.14 -24.03
N LYS A 12 -12.87 15.47 -23.26
CA LYS A 12 -11.45 15.86 -23.12
C LYS A 12 -10.77 15.98 -24.49
N SER A 13 -10.90 14.97 -25.35
CA SER A 13 -10.30 14.97 -26.69
C SER A 13 -10.88 16.07 -27.59
N TYR A 14 -12.19 16.31 -27.50
CA TYR A 14 -12.86 17.40 -28.22
C TYR A 14 -12.29 18.76 -27.81
N TRP A 15 -12.27 19.08 -26.51
CA TRP A 15 -11.77 20.36 -26.01
C TRP A 15 -10.27 20.53 -26.22
N TYR A 16 -9.50 19.44 -26.16
CA TYR A 16 -8.08 19.47 -26.52
C TYR A 16 -7.85 19.93 -27.95
N ARG A 17 -8.61 19.40 -28.92
CA ARG A 17 -8.52 19.82 -30.33
C ARG A 17 -8.89 21.30 -30.52
N LYS A 18 -9.97 21.76 -29.86
CA LYS A 18 -10.40 23.17 -29.92
C LYS A 18 -9.38 24.13 -29.30
N HIS A 19 -8.83 23.78 -28.13
CA HIS A 19 -7.78 24.53 -27.47
C HIS A 19 -6.49 24.57 -28.30
N LYS A 20 -6.07 23.45 -28.89
CA LYS A 20 -4.89 23.39 -29.76
C LYS A 20 -5.03 24.29 -30.99
N GLY A 21 -6.24 24.39 -31.56
CA GLY A 21 -6.51 25.28 -32.70
C GLY A 21 -6.66 26.76 -32.33
N HIS A 22 -7.02 27.07 -31.08
CA HIS A 22 -7.23 28.46 -30.61
C HIS A 22 -6.66 28.64 -29.18
N PRO A 23 -5.32 28.74 -29.05
CA PRO A 23 -4.66 28.75 -27.73
C PRO A 23 -5.04 29.95 -26.86
N SER A 24 -5.36 31.09 -27.48
CA SER A 24 -5.71 32.33 -26.77
C SER A 24 -7.13 32.32 -26.18
N ASN A 25 -7.94 31.29 -26.48
CA ASN A 25 -9.30 31.20 -25.96
C ASN A 25 -9.33 30.54 -24.58
N ILE A 26 -9.55 31.37 -23.55
CA ILE A 26 -9.58 30.97 -22.13
C ILE A 26 -10.66 29.91 -21.86
N SER A 27 -11.80 29.98 -22.54
CA SER A 27 -12.91 29.03 -22.36
C SER A 27 -12.51 27.61 -22.79
N PHE A 28 -11.78 27.47 -23.90
CA PHE A 28 -11.32 26.16 -24.37
C PHE A 28 -10.28 25.54 -23.44
N SER A 29 -9.34 26.36 -22.93
CA SER A 29 -8.35 25.90 -21.94
C SER A 29 -9.03 25.44 -20.65
N THR A 30 -9.99 26.22 -20.16
CA THR A 30 -10.74 25.92 -18.93
C THR A 30 -11.54 24.62 -19.07
N ASN A 31 -12.29 24.45 -20.17
CA ASN A 31 -13.04 23.24 -20.43
C ASN A 31 -12.13 22.02 -20.61
N PHE A 32 -11.01 22.14 -21.33
CA PHE A 32 -10.05 21.05 -21.45
C PHE A 32 -9.52 20.61 -20.08
N ARG A 33 -9.10 21.56 -19.24
CA ARG A 33 -8.62 21.29 -17.87
C ARG A 33 -9.69 20.60 -17.03
N TYR A 34 -10.93 21.08 -17.10
CA TYR A 34 -12.07 20.47 -16.41
C TYR A 34 -12.26 19.00 -16.82
N PHE A 35 -12.42 18.71 -18.12
CA PHE A 35 -12.68 17.35 -18.59
C PHE A 35 -11.47 16.42 -18.40
N ARG A 36 -10.24 16.95 -18.44
CA ARG A 36 -9.02 16.20 -18.07
C ARG A 36 -9.06 15.76 -16.61
N ASN A 37 -9.40 16.69 -15.70
CA ASN A 37 -9.47 16.41 -14.27
C ASN A 37 -10.65 15.46 -13.96
N LEU A 38 -11.81 15.68 -14.59
CA LEU A 38 -12.98 14.82 -14.46
C LEU A 38 -12.69 13.38 -14.90
N ALA A 39 -12.10 13.20 -16.08
CA ALA A 39 -11.73 11.86 -16.56
C ALA A 39 -10.76 11.17 -15.59
N THR A 40 -9.75 11.90 -15.09
CA THR A 40 -8.80 11.38 -14.10
C THR A 40 -9.51 10.98 -12.80
N LYS A 41 -10.42 11.80 -12.30
CA LYS A 41 -11.23 11.52 -11.11
C LYS A 41 -12.07 10.26 -11.28
N LEU A 42 -12.78 10.13 -12.40
CA LEU A 42 -13.63 8.98 -12.69
C LEU A 42 -12.82 7.68 -12.83
N ILE A 43 -11.66 7.73 -13.52
CA ILE A 43 -10.76 6.57 -13.64
C ILE A 43 -10.23 6.14 -12.28
N ARG A 44 -9.78 7.08 -11.44
CA ARG A 44 -9.28 6.78 -10.09
C ARG A 44 -10.36 6.14 -9.22
N LYS A 45 -11.57 6.71 -9.23
CA LYS A 45 -12.72 6.15 -8.51
C LYS A 45 -13.03 4.72 -8.98
N GLN A 46 -13.16 4.51 -10.29
CA GLN A 46 -13.49 3.19 -10.83
C GLN A 46 -12.41 2.13 -10.49
N LYS A 47 -11.13 2.51 -10.52
CA LYS A 47 -10.04 1.62 -10.10
C LYS A 47 -10.13 1.27 -8.62
N MET A 48 -10.35 2.28 -7.77
CA MET A 48 -10.54 2.08 -6.34
C MET A 48 -11.71 1.13 -6.07
N ASP A 49 -12.89 1.41 -6.63
CA ASP A 49 -14.09 0.61 -6.45
C ASP A 49 -13.86 -0.84 -6.91
N TYR A 50 -13.20 -1.04 -8.06
CA TYR A 50 -12.87 -2.37 -8.58
C TYR A 50 -11.94 -3.16 -7.63
N TYR A 51 -10.81 -2.58 -7.21
CA TYR A 51 -9.86 -3.28 -6.36
C TYR A 51 -10.37 -3.46 -4.93
N SER A 52 -11.16 -2.51 -4.40
CA SER A 52 -11.85 -2.69 -3.11
C SER A 52 -12.80 -3.88 -3.15
N ASN A 53 -13.62 -4.00 -4.20
CA ASN A 53 -14.53 -5.15 -4.37
C ASN A 53 -13.75 -6.46 -4.52
N LEU A 54 -12.65 -6.44 -5.26
CA LEU A 54 -11.82 -7.62 -5.45
C LEU A 54 -11.17 -8.10 -4.13
N LEU A 55 -10.75 -7.16 -3.27
CA LEU A 55 -10.23 -7.47 -1.93
C LEU A 55 -11.31 -8.02 -0.99
N LEU A 56 -12.52 -7.44 -1.03
CA LEU A 56 -13.66 -7.95 -0.27
C LEU A 56 -14.00 -9.40 -0.69
N GLN A 57 -13.92 -9.70 -1.99
CA GLN A 57 -14.13 -11.06 -2.50
C GLN A 57 -13.02 -12.03 -2.06
N SER A 58 -11.78 -11.55 -1.88
CA SER A 58 -10.65 -12.38 -1.47
C SER A 58 -10.40 -12.43 0.03
N GLN A 59 -11.24 -11.81 0.86
CA GLN A 59 -10.98 -11.59 2.29
C GLN A 59 -10.76 -12.87 3.10
N LEU A 60 -11.37 -13.98 2.69
CA LEU A 60 -11.25 -15.29 3.37
C LEU A 60 -10.00 -16.07 2.95
N SER A 61 -9.26 -15.60 1.95
CA SER A 61 -8.05 -16.24 1.47
C SER A 61 -6.89 -15.24 1.47
N PRO A 62 -5.99 -15.31 2.48
CA PRO A 62 -4.81 -14.46 2.55
C PRO A 62 -3.97 -14.54 1.26
N ARG A 63 -3.85 -15.74 0.68
CA ARG A 63 -3.13 -15.97 -0.59
C ARG A 63 -3.74 -15.17 -1.74
N GLN A 64 -5.06 -15.17 -1.88
CA GLN A 64 -5.74 -14.42 -2.94
C GLN A 64 -5.66 -12.91 -2.70
N SER A 65 -5.83 -12.46 -1.46
CA SER A 65 -5.67 -11.04 -1.09
C SER A 65 -4.27 -10.54 -1.44
N TRP A 66 -3.23 -11.32 -1.14
CA TRP A 66 -1.86 -11.00 -1.54
C TRP A 66 -1.66 -11.01 -3.06
N ALA A 67 -2.34 -11.89 -3.81
CA ALA A 67 -2.29 -11.87 -5.26
C ALA A 67 -2.90 -10.57 -5.84
N VAL A 68 -4.01 -10.11 -5.26
CA VAL A 68 -4.65 -8.84 -5.62
C VAL A 68 -3.73 -7.66 -5.32
N ILE A 69 -3.17 -7.59 -4.10
CA ILE A 69 -2.22 -6.54 -3.72
C ILE A 69 -1.04 -6.52 -4.69
N ASN A 70 -0.41 -7.66 -4.92
CA ASN A 70 0.73 -7.78 -5.83
C ASN A 70 0.39 -7.36 -7.26
N SER A 71 -0.85 -7.54 -7.72
CA SER A 71 -1.26 -7.09 -9.06
C SER A 71 -1.26 -5.56 -9.21
N VAL A 72 -1.41 -4.83 -8.10
CA VAL A 72 -1.46 -3.36 -8.06
C VAL A 72 -0.12 -2.76 -7.65
N THR A 73 0.59 -3.42 -6.74
CA THR A 73 1.84 -2.90 -6.15
C THR A 73 3.10 -3.37 -6.83
N LYS A 74 3.05 -4.41 -7.68
CA LYS A 74 4.22 -4.81 -8.48
C LYS A 74 4.62 -3.68 -9.41
N SER A 75 5.58 -2.89 -8.95
CA SER A 75 6.46 -2.12 -9.81
C SER A 75 7.08 -3.08 -10.81
N ALA A 76 7.26 -2.62 -12.06
CA ALA A 76 7.98 -3.38 -13.08
C ALA A 76 9.24 -3.96 -12.43
N LYS A 77 9.51 -5.27 -12.62
CA LYS A 77 10.70 -5.95 -12.08
C LYS A 77 11.88 -5.01 -12.33
N GLN A 78 12.43 -4.41 -11.26
CA GLN A 78 13.67 -3.66 -11.40
C GLN A 78 14.67 -4.70 -11.90
N LYS A 79 15.16 -4.50 -13.13
CA LYS A 79 16.33 -5.24 -13.60
C LYS A 79 17.46 -4.86 -12.66
N ASP A 80 18.02 -5.87 -12.03
CA ASP A 80 19.26 -5.88 -11.27
C ASP A 80 19.54 -4.57 -10.51
N VAL A 81 19.09 -4.52 -9.26
CA VAL A 81 19.44 -3.47 -8.29
C VAL A 81 20.94 -3.54 -7.91
N LEU A 82 21.61 -4.61 -8.31
CA LEU A 82 23.03 -4.79 -8.07
C LEU A 82 23.84 -3.91 -9.05
N PRO A 83 24.80 -3.12 -8.55
CA PRO A 83 25.76 -2.42 -9.41
C PRO A 83 26.42 -3.40 -10.37
N ALA A 84 26.59 -3.03 -11.64
CA ALA A 84 27.18 -3.90 -12.66
C ALA A 84 28.66 -4.25 -12.39
N ASP A 85 29.31 -3.54 -11.46
CA ASP A 85 30.69 -3.73 -11.05
C ASP A 85 30.69 -4.04 -9.54
N LEU A 86 30.39 -5.28 -9.19
CA LEU A 86 30.73 -5.78 -7.86
C LEU A 86 32.24 -6.02 -7.89
N GLY A 87 33.00 -5.19 -7.19
CA GLY A 87 34.41 -5.45 -6.91
C GLY A 87 34.62 -6.74 -6.10
N SER A 88 35.63 -6.80 -5.25
CA SER A 88 35.74 -7.96 -4.35
C SER A 88 34.51 -8.05 -3.42
N THR A 89 34.21 -9.26 -2.92
CA THR A 89 33.12 -9.46 -1.93
C THR A 89 33.29 -8.53 -0.72
N GLU A 90 34.53 -8.22 -0.34
CA GLU A 90 34.87 -7.32 0.76
C GLU A 90 34.47 -5.86 0.44
N ASP A 91 34.74 -5.38 -0.78
CA ASP A 91 34.35 -4.04 -1.24
C ASP A 91 32.82 -3.89 -1.28
N LEU A 92 32.12 -4.97 -1.66
CA LEU A 92 30.65 -5.01 -1.65
C LEU A 92 30.13 -4.90 -0.21
N CYS A 93 30.62 -5.75 0.69
CA CYS A 93 30.21 -5.72 2.10
C CYS A 93 30.49 -4.36 2.73
N TYR A 94 31.65 -3.77 2.43
CA TYR A 94 32.00 -2.43 2.91
C TYR A 94 31.04 -1.37 2.37
N SER A 95 30.76 -1.38 1.06
CA SER A 95 29.85 -0.42 0.43
C SER A 95 28.42 -0.54 0.95
N PHE A 96 27.94 -1.77 1.14
CA PHE A 96 26.62 -2.05 1.68
C PHE A 96 26.49 -1.59 3.14
N ASN A 97 27.46 -1.97 3.98
CA ASN A 97 27.51 -1.55 5.38
C ASN A 97 27.59 -0.03 5.50
N ARG A 98 28.42 0.62 4.68
CA ARG A 98 28.53 2.09 4.66
C ARG A 98 27.23 2.75 4.22
N TYR A 99 26.57 2.24 3.19
CA TYR A 99 25.28 2.76 2.75
C TYR A 99 24.25 2.70 3.88
N PHE A 100 23.96 1.51 4.42
CA PHE A 100 22.91 1.35 5.43
C PHE A 100 23.23 2.03 6.77
N SER A 101 24.50 2.09 7.18
CA SER A 101 24.90 2.83 8.39
C SER A 101 24.80 4.35 8.21
N SER A 102 25.08 4.87 7.01
CA SER A 102 25.02 6.31 6.73
C SER A 102 23.60 6.85 6.52
N VAL A 103 22.67 6.01 6.04
CA VAL A 103 21.26 6.40 5.83
C VAL A 103 20.62 6.88 7.14
N ALA A 104 20.91 6.22 8.26
CA ALA A 104 20.37 6.63 9.56
C ALA A 104 20.83 8.05 9.95
N ASN A 105 22.10 8.38 9.72
CA ASN A 105 22.65 9.70 10.03
C ASN A 105 22.09 10.79 9.10
N LEU A 106 21.90 10.48 7.82
CA LEU A 106 21.32 11.40 6.84
C LEU A 106 19.84 11.67 7.14
N LEU A 107 19.09 10.63 7.54
CA LEU A 107 17.71 10.81 7.99
C LEU A 107 17.67 11.60 9.30
N ALA A 108 18.54 11.29 10.25
CA ALA A 108 18.62 11.99 11.54
C ALA A 108 18.95 13.48 11.38
N SER A 109 19.78 13.87 10.40
CA SER A 109 20.11 15.28 10.15
C SER A 109 18.95 16.09 9.57
N ASP A 110 17.98 15.44 8.91
CA ASP A 110 16.80 16.09 8.34
C ASP A 110 15.65 16.24 9.35
N PHE A 111 15.75 15.60 10.52
CA PHE A 111 14.78 15.78 11.60
C PHE A 111 15.24 16.91 12.53
N ASP A 112 14.42 17.96 12.65
CA ASP A 112 14.54 18.89 13.76
C ASP A 112 14.32 18.14 15.08
N ASN A 113 15.26 18.22 16.01
CA ASN A 113 15.15 17.63 17.36
C ASN A 113 14.08 18.33 18.23
N ASP A 114 13.20 19.12 17.64
CA ASP A 114 12.12 19.78 18.36
C ASP A 114 10.97 18.79 18.63
N LEU A 115 11.05 18.16 19.79
CA LEU A 115 10.04 17.25 20.31
C LEU A 115 8.76 17.97 20.77
N SER A 116 8.67 19.30 20.65
CA SER A 116 7.48 20.08 21.06
C SER A 116 6.23 19.63 20.31
N ALA A 117 6.29 19.52 18.98
CA ALA A 117 5.19 19.05 18.15
C ALA A 117 4.79 17.59 18.45
N PHE A 118 5.76 16.73 18.77
CA PHE A 118 5.50 15.35 19.18
C PHE A 118 4.77 15.30 20.53
N ARG A 119 5.20 16.10 21.52
CA ARG A 119 4.54 16.19 22.83
C ARG A 119 3.12 16.76 22.74
N GLU A 120 2.90 17.71 21.85
CA GLU A 120 1.57 18.24 21.55
C GLU A 120 0.69 17.15 20.88
N SER A 121 1.26 16.35 19.98
CA SER A 121 0.57 15.20 19.36
C SER A 121 0.26 14.04 20.33
N LEU A 122 1.02 13.90 21.41
CA LEU A 122 0.70 12.95 22.49
C LEU A 122 -0.42 13.43 23.40
N SER A 123 -0.69 14.74 23.41
CA SER A 123 -1.78 15.37 24.17
C SER A 123 -3.13 15.27 23.45
N MET A 124 -3.21 14.45 22.39
CA MET A 124 -4.43 14.26 21.62
C MET A 124 -5.55 13.63 22.47
N PRO A 125 -6.79 14.13 22.36
CA PRO A 125 -7.92 13.52 23.03
C PRO A 125 -8.12 12.08 22.58
N SER A 126 -8.57 11.23 23.51
CA SER A 126 -8.93 9.82 23.30
C SER A 126 -9.57 9.61 21.93
N LEU A 127 -8.85 8.93 21.03
CA LEU A 127 -9.37 8.57 19.72
C LEU A 127 -10.49 7.54 19.92
N PRO A 128 -11.68 7.75 19.33
CA PRO A 128 -12.83 6.87 19.54
C PRO A 128 -12.61 5.42 19.05
N ASN A 129 -11.55 5.18 18.26
CA ASN A 129 -11.15 3.86 17.77
C ASN A 129 -9.67 3.59 18.06
N CYS A 130 -9.26 3.67 19.33
CA CYS A 130 -7.90 3.32 19.71
C CYS A 130 -7.70 1.80 19.76
N PHE A 131 -6.47 1.35 19.48
CA PHE A 131 -6.10 -0.03 19.75
C PHE A 131 -6.12 -0.25 21.27
N TYR A 132 -6.98 -1.15 21.71
CA TYR A 132 -7.09 -1.56 23.10
C TYR A 132 -6.93 -3.07 23.20
N MET A 133 -6.14 -3.53 24.17
CA MET A 133 -6.04 -4.95 24.49
C MET A 133 -7.14 -5.30 25.48
N SER A 134 -8.14 -6.05 25.02
CA SER A 134 -9.16 -6.63 25.90
C SER A 134 -8.61 -7.86 26.62
N SER A 135 -9.15 -8.15 27.80
CA SER A 135 -8.91 -9.43 28.48
C SER A 135 -9.34 -10.58 27.59
N ILE A 136 -8.50 -11.60 27.49
CA ILE A 136 -8.76 -12.82 26.72
C ILE A 136 -9.77 -13.67 27.48
N SER A 137 -10.79 -14.17 26.78
CA SER A 137 -11.77 -15.10 27.34
C SER A 137 -11.42 -16.57 27.04
N GLU A 138 -11.88 -17.48 27.90
CA GLU A 138 -11.69 -18.92 27.67
C GLU A 138 -12.30 -19.37 26.34
N SER A 139 -13.48 -18.86 25.99
CA SER A 139 -14.16 -19.18 24.72
C SER A 139 -13.36 -18.72 23.50
N GLU A 140 -12.67 -17.58 23.58
CA GLU A 140 -11.77 -17.10 22.53
C GLU A 140 -10.57 -18.03 22.34
N ILE A 141 -9.97 -18.51 23.43
CA ILE A 141 -8.85 -19.47 23.38
C ILE A 141 -9.33 -20.77 22.71
N VAL A 142 -10.44 -21.35 23.19
CA VAL A 142 -11.00 -22.60 22.65
C VAL A 142 -11.35 -22.43 21.17
N THR A 143 -11.95 -21.30 20.80
CA THR A 143 -12.32 -21.02 19.41
C THR A 143 -11.07 -20.92 18.55
N THR A 144 -10.06 -20.17 18.99
CA THR A 144 -8.79 -20.00 18.27
C THR A 144 -8.09 -21.33 18.05
N VAL A 145 -7.95 -22.15 19.11
CA VAL A 145 -7.31 -23.47 19.04
C VAL A 145 -8.04 -24.40 18.06
N ARG A 146 -9.38 -24.40 18.07
CA ARG A 146 -10.19 -25.23 17.15
C ARG A 146 -10.00 -24.85 15.68
N HIS A 147 -9.80 -23.56 15.38
CA HIS A 147 -9.62 -23.05 14.03
C HIS A 147 -8.21 -23.26 13.44
N LEU A 148 -7.24 -23.72 14.23
CA LEU A 148 -5.91 -24.06 13.72
C LEU A 148 -5.99 -25.19 12.68
N GLU A 149 -5.17 -25.14 11.63
CA GLU A 149 -5.14 -26.19 10.60
C GLU A 149 -4.39 -27.44 11.11
N ASN A 150 -4.97 -28.63 10.95
CA ASN A 150 -4.41 -29.87 11.53
C ASN A 150 -3.16 -30.40 10.80
N ASN A 151 -2.93 -30.00 9.54
CA ASN A 151 -1.90 -30.55 8.66
C ASN A 151 -0.78 -29.54 8.39
N VAL A 152 -0.33 -28.85 9.44
CA VAL A 152 0.77 -27.89 9.37
C VAL A 152 2.03 -28.51 9.97
N ALA A 153 3.19 -28.17 9.41
CA ALA A 153 4.47 -28.60 9.94
C ALA A 153 4.64 -28.09 11.39
N VAL A 154 5.25 -28.93 12.23
CA VAL A 154 5.58 -28.58 13.62
C VAL A 154 6.63 -27.47 13.68
N GLY A 155 6.54 -26.64 14.72
CA GLY A 155 7.53 -25.61 15.03
C GLY A 155 8.81 -26.19 15.62
N HIS A 156 9.72 -25.29 16.03
CA HIS A 156 10.99 -25.66 16.66
C HIS A 156 10.82 -26.38 18.02
N ASP A 157 9.65 -26.23 18.65
CA ASP A 157 9.25 -26.85 19.91
C ASP A 157 8.74 -28.29 19.73
N GLY A 158 8.47 -28.72 18.50
CA GLY A 158 7.97 -30.05 18.18
C GLY A 158 6.51 -30.30 18.59
N ILE A 159 5.76 -29.28 19.01
CA ILE A 159 4.36 -29.42 19.43
C ILE A 159 3.45 -29.36 18.20
N SER A 160 2.63 -30.39 18.00
CA SER A 160 1.68 -30.44 16.89
C SER A 160 0.34 -29.78 17.23
N VAL A 161 -0.34 -29.26 16.21
CA VAL A 161 -1.72 -28.75 16.34
C VAL A 161 -2.67 -29.84 16.82
N HIS A 162 -2.42 -31.09 16.45
CA HIS A 162 -3.20 -32.22 16.95
C HIS A 162 -3.06 -32.35 18.48
N ALA A 163 -1.85 -32.25 19.03
CA ALA A 163 -1.62 -32.29 20.47
C ALA A 163 -2.38 -31.17 21.19
N LEU A 164 -2.37 -29.94 20.64
CA LEU A 164 -3.09 -28.79 21.22
C LEU A 164 -4.62 -28.96 21.26
N LYS A 165 -5.19 -29.71 20.32
CA LYS A 165 -6.66 -29.94 20.24
C LYS A 165 -7.15 -31.13 21.05
N THR A 166 -6.24 -31.96 21.54
CA THR A 166 -6.58 -33.19 22.27
C THR A 166 -6.61 -32.96 23.78
N CYS A 167 -6.10 -31.82 24.25
CA CYS A 167 -6.30 -31.29 25.60
C CYS A 167 -7.71 -30.73 25.76
#